data_AF-M3J1X6-F1
#
_entry.id   AF-M3J1X6-F1
#
_cell.length_a   1.000
_cell.length_b   1.000
_cell.length_c   1.000
_cell.angle_alpha   90.00
_cell.angle_beta   90.00
_cell.angle_gamma   90.00
#
_symmetry.space_group_name_H-M   'P 1'
#
loop_
_entity.id
_entity.type
_entity.pdbx_description
1 polymer ?
#
loop_
_entity_poly.entity_id
_entity_poly.type
_entity_poly.pdbx_seq_one_letter_code
_entity_poly.pdbx_strand_id
1 'polypeptide(L)'
;MVTVLLVQKATPETIVQFHDQISNELPTIKGKWNFAFKIFKNNQYAIPQELANTHTQAPESKYLFTLSPSYLPDSTITLINGKSAGVFTNLIEEEISELGHPTELSIPNEHLHRGATTGLNDKFDIFVGAKLQSLWTQRQLVRGDGGQIYELENGNLVIRTSNVFLHGNFRGLLIQIELSNSLVTPDDEDSVKTKFKEITTKYHFPEQRMLYLILLFALSLVNCVPVQDIIEIKDTPSVEEGASVARTLVNRESLANVNTIKSIKQADGSFSQLPVSNMEYYADCDNDGDPYWLVIDVGTANQNIIKGSKFSFSIRVGDHAKYDEVSDSYPGGIEGSPAGLPRVTLTGTLRQVYYPNPFDKRRIDLEKCFLKRHPDASMWLPGNYLSPHKSHWAKFTVDGVQLIGGFGDRAYIGEVDADLYHSAELIPPPEPEGRCLN
;
A
#
# COMPACT_ATOMS: atom_id res chain seq x y z
N MET A 1 -15.16 -27.35 10.56
CA MET A 1 -13.86 -26.84 10.06
C MET A 1 -14.07 -25.50 9.36
N VAL A 2 -13.18 -24.52 9.51
CA VAL A 2 -13.23 -23.23 8.81
C VAL A 2 -11.99 -23.09 7.91
N THR A 3 -12.13 -22.44 6.76
CA THR A 3 -11.04 -22.10 5.84
C THR A 3 -11.30 -20.71 5.25
N VAL A 4 -10.25 -19.94 5.00
CA VAL A 4 -10.37 -18.59 4.45
C VAL A 4 -9.54 -18.53 3.16
N LEU A 5 -10.16 -18.00 2.11
CA LEU A 5 -9.57 -17.81 0.80
C LEU A 5 -9.56 -16.32 0.48
N LEU A 6 -8.40 -15.78 0.11
CA LEU A 6 -8.26 -14.42 -0.39
C LEU A 6 -7.98 -14.46 -1.90
N VAL A 7 -8.90 -13.91 -2.68
CA VAL A 7 -8.79 -13.76 -4.13
C VAL A 7 -8.23 -12.37 -4.43
N GLN A 8 -6.91 -12.27 -4.59
CA GLN A 8 -6.20 -10.99 -4.73
C GLN A 8 -6.45 -10.30 -6.08
N LYS A 9 -6.62 -11.07 -7.16
CA LYS A 9 -6.87 -10.55 -8.53
C LYS A 9 -8.36 -10.39 -8.83
N ALA A 10 -9.16 -10.10 -7.82
CA ALA A 10 -10.56 -9.76 -8.02
C ALA A 10 -10.70 -8.29 -8.44
N THR A 11 -11.86 -7.93 -8.98
CA THR A 11 -12.34 -6.54 -9.06
C THR A 11 -13.51 -6.37 -8.08
N PRO A 12 -13.92 -5.14 -7.74
CA PRO A 12 -15.10 -4.92 -6.91
C PRO A 12 -16.37 -5.63 -7.41
N GLU A 13 -16.49 -5.85 -8.72
CA GLU A 13 -17.61 -6.54 -9.38
C GLU A 13 -17.52 -8.07 -9.29
N THR A 14 -16.35 -8.64 -8.99
CA THR A 14 -16.17 -10.10 -8.88
C THR A 14 -17.07 -10.69 -7.80
N ILE A 15 -17.32 -9.96 -6.70
CA ILE A 15 -18.23 -10.43 -5.65
C ILE A 15 -19.66 -10.57 -6.17
N VAL A 16 -20.11 -9.67 -7.05
CA VAL A 16 -21.47 -9.67 -7.61
C VAL A 16 -21.63 -10.86 -8.55
N GLN A 17 -20.64 -11.09 -9.42
CA GLN A 17 -20.62 -12.27 -10.29
C GLN A 17 -20.66 -13.57 -9.48
N PHE A 18 -19.92 -13.62 -8.37
CA PHE A 18 -19.91 -14.78 -7.49
C PHE A 18 -21.23 -14.95 -6.71
N HIS A 19 -21.86 -13.85 -6.30
CA HIS A 19 -23.21 -13.85 -5.69
C HIS A 19 -24.26 -14.39 -6.67
N ASP A 20 -24.22 -13.96 -7.93
CA ASP A 20 -25.12 -14.45 -8.98
C ASP A 20 -24.92 -15.94 -9.23
N GLN A 21 -23.66 -16.42 -9.24
CA GLN A 21 -23.33 -17.83 -9.38
C GLN A 21 -23.87 -18.67 -8.23
N ILE A 22 -23.59 -18.28 -6.98
CA ILE A 22 -24.08 -19.01 -5.80
C ILE A 22 -25.61 -18.96 -5.72
N SER A 23 -26.24 -17.87 -6.15
CA SER A 23 -27.71 -17.76 -6.14
C SER A 23 -28.41 -18.82 -7.00
N ASN A 24 -27.76 -19.34 -8.04
CA ASN A 24 -28.30 -20.44 -8.86
C ASN A 24 -28.44 -21.76 -8.08
N GLU A 25 -27.68 -21.92 -6.99
CA GLU A 25 -27.70 -23.09 -6.12
C GLU A 25 -28.78 -23.00 -5.03
N LEU A 26 -29.65 -21.98 -5.11
CA LEU A 26 -30.76 -21.71 -4.18
C LEU A 26 -30.33 -21.72 -2.69
N PRO A 27 -29.30 -20.94 -2.31
CA PRO A 27 -28.81 -20.86 -0.94
C PRO A 27 -29.82 -20.20 -0.01
N THR A 28 -29.73 -20.52 1.27
CA THR A 28 -30.41 -19.73 2.32
C THR A 28 -29.51 -18.57 2.72
N ILE A 29 -29.96 -17.33 2.50
CA ILE A 29 -29.21 -16.12 2.89
C ILE A 29 -29.40 -15.87 4.39
N LYS A 30 -28.32 -15.90 5.17
CA LYS A 30 -28.36 -15.70 6.64
C LYS A 30 -28.12 -14.25 7.08
N GLY A 31 -27.61 -13.40 6.18
CA GLY A 31 -27.36 -12.00 6.47
C GLY A 31 -26.15 -11.44 5.74
N LYS A 32 -25.72 -10.24 6.16
CA LYS A 32 -24.54 -9.55 5.63
C LYS A 32 -23.29 -9.93 6.40
N TRP A 33 -22.16 -10.03 5.70
CA TRP A 33 -20.85 -10.22 6.30
C TRP A 33 -19.95 -9.01 6.08
N ASN A 34 -19.69 -8.31 7.17
CA ASN A 34 -18.71 -7.24 7.26
C ASN A 34 -17.66 -7.63 8.29
N PHE A 35 -16.46 -7.09 8.19
CA PHE A 35 -15.46 -7.29 9.24
C PHE A 35 -14.52 -6.09 9.36
N ALA A 36 -13.94 -5.92 10.55
CA ALA A 36 -12.80 -5.05 10.75
C ALA A 36 -11.60 -5.89 11.18
N PHE A 37 -10.50 -5.77 10.45
CA PHE A 37 -9.24 -6.42 10.77
C PHE A 37 -8.16 -5.36 10.98
N LYS A 38 -7.73 -5.16 12.23
CA LYS A 38 -6.73 -4.17 12.59
C LYS A 38 -5.41 -4.87 12.91
N ILE A 39 -4.33 -4.22 12.49
CA ILE A 39 -2.96 -4.68 12.74
C ILE A 39 -2.28 -3.64 13.60
N PHE A 40 -1.83 -4.05 14.78
CA PHE A 40 -1.07 -3.24 15.71
C PHE A 40 0.37 -3.74 15.76
N LYS A 41 1.32 -2.80 15.70
CA LYS A 41 2.75 -3.07 15.94
C LYS A 41 3.09 -2.65 17.36
N ASN A 42 3.85 -3.46 18.07
CA ASN A 42 4.30 -3.08 19.40
C ASN A 42 5.22 -1.85 19.33
N ASN A 43 5.20 -1.05 20.40
CA ASN A 43 6.19 -0.02 20.60
C ASN A 43 7.52 -0.68 20.98
N GLN A 44 8.57 -0.45 20.19
CA GLN A 44 9.89 -1.03 20.44
C GLN A 44 10.54 -0.46 21.71
N TYR A 45 10.16 0.72 22.18
CA TYR A 45 10.68 1.29 23.42
C TYR A 45 9.96 0.77 24.67
N ALA A 46 8.83 0.07 24.50
CA ALA A 46 8.10 -0.56 25.60
C ALA A 46 8.71 -1.94 25.91
N ILE A 47 9.86 -1.92 26.58
CA ILE A 47 10.61 -3.13 26.96
C ILE A 47 10.18 -3.67 28.33
N PRO A 48 10.08 -5.00 28.50
CA PRO A 48 9.88 -5.62 29.82
C PRO A 48 10.97 -5.21 30.81
N GLN A 49 10.62 -5.05 32.09
CA GLN A 49 11.57 -4.64 33.14
C GLN A 49 12.80 -5.55 33.22
N GLU A 50 12.66 -6.83 32.92
CA GLU A 50 13.75 -7.82 32.92
C GLU A 50 14.82 -7.53 31.85
N LEU A 51 14.43 -6.91 30.73
CA LEU A 51 15.30 -6.57 29.61
C LEU A 51 15.73 -5.10 29.60
N ALA A 52 15.14 -4.28 30.49
CA ALA A 52 15.38 -2.84 30.55
C ALA A 52 16.83 -2.45 30.89
N ASN A 53 17.56 -3.33 31.57
CA ASN A 53 18.96 -3.09 31.94
C ASN A 53 19.95 -3.42 30.82
N THR A 54 19.54 -4.24 29.84
CA THR A 54 20.44 -4.77 28.79
C THR A 54 20.12 -4.24 27.40
N HIS A 55 18.87 -3.85 27.15
CA HIS A 55 18.42 -3.39 25.84
C HIS A 55 17.70 -2.04 25.98
N THR A 56 17.91 -1.14 25.02
CA THR A 56 17.19 0.15 24.93
C THR A 56 15.92 0.04 24.06
N GLN A 57 15.78 -1.06 23.31
CA GLN A 57 14.64 -1.37 22.45
C GLN A 57 14.32 -2.88 22.50
N ALA A 58 13.07 -3.23 22.21
CA ALA A 58 12.61 -4.61 22.15
C ALA A 58 13.34 -5.35 21.01
N PRO A 59 13.86 -6.57 21.27
CA PRO A 59 14.69 -7.29 20.31
C PRO A 59 13.92 -7.71 19.05
N GLU A 60 12.60 -7.87 19.14
CA GLU A 60 11.74 -8.26 18.03
C GLU A 60 10.50 -7.38 17.93
N SER A 61 10.05 -7.15 16.69
CA SER A 61 8.75 -6.55 16.43
C SER A 61 7.66 -7.59 16.64
N LYS A 62 6.73 -7.29 17.54
CA LYS A 62 5.53 -8.08 17.80
C LYS A 62 4.32 -7.45 17.13
N TYR A 63 3.42 -8.30 16.67
CA TYR A 63 2.18 -7.88 16.02
C TYR A 63 0.99 -8.44 16.78
N LEU A 64 0.04 -7.55 17.06
CA LEU A 64 -1.28 -7.86 17.57
C LEU A 64 -2.29 -7.65 16.44
N PHE A 65 -2.99 -8.70 16.09
CA PHE A 65 -4.06 -8.68 15.11
C PHE A 65 -5.38 -8.73 15.85
N THR A 66 -6.34 -7.91 15.44
CA THR A 66 -7.71 -7.97 15.97
C THR A 66 -8.70 -8.12 14.82
N LEU A 67 -9.59 -9.11 14.91
CA LEU A 67 -10.65 -9.37 13.95
C LEU A 67 -12.01 -9.23 14.64
N SER A 68 -12.88 -8.39 14.07
CA SER A 68 -14.24 -8.17 14.54
C SER A 68 -15.20 -8.42 13.37
N PRO A 69 -15.67 -9.67 13.19
CA PRO A 69 -16.61 -10.04 12.14
C PRO A 69 -18.05 -9.74 12.56
N SER A 70 -18.91 -9.35 11.62
CA SER A 70 -20.31 -8.98 11.90
C SER A 70 -21.18 -10.11 12.42
N TYR A 71 -20.80 -11.36 12.17
CA TYR A 71 -21.52 -12.55 12.66
C TYR A 71 -21.17 -12.92 14.10
N LEU A 72 -20.12 -12.33 14.68
CA LEU A 72 -19.82 -12.41 16.10
C LEU A 72 -20.14 -11.06 16.74
N PRO A 73 -21.37 -10.87 17.22
CA PRO A 73 -21.79 -9.58 17.76
C PRO A 73 -20.85 -9.17 18.90
N ASP A 74 -20.25 -7.99 18.72
CA ASP A 74 -19.47 -7.30 19.76
C ASP A 74 -18.44 -8.19 20.46
N SER A 75 -17.82 -9.06 19.66
CA SER A 75 -16.69 -9.89 20.04
C SER A 75 -15.51 -9.57 19.15
N THR A 76 -14.33 -9.50 19.75
CA THR A 76 -13.06 -9.24 19.08
C THR A 76 -12.16 -10.45 19.27
N ILE A 77 -11.84 -11.11 18.18
CA ILE A 77 -10.82 -12.16 18.15
C ILE A 77 -9.47 -11.47 18.06
N THR A 78 -8.50 -11.92 18.85
CA THR A 78 -7.16 -11.37 18.90
C THR A 78 -6.14 -12.46 18.67
N LEU A 79 -5.04 -12.10 18.02
CA LEU A 79 -3.92 -12.99 17.77
C LEU A 79 -2.62 -12.21 17.98
N ILE A 80 -1.73 -12.73 18.83
CA ILE A 80 -0.42 -12.14 19.08
C ILE A 80 0.65 -13.07 18.49
N ASN A 81 1.49 -12.53 17.60
CA ASN A 81 2.60 -13.22 16.95
C ASN A 81 2.23 -14.56 16.30
N GLY A 82 0.96 -14.73 15.90
CA GLY A 82 0.48 -16.00 15.34
C GLY A 82 0.41 -17.17 16.32
N LYS A 83 0.73 -16.99 17.60
CA LYS A 83 0.88 -18.10 18.57
C LYS A 83 -0.15 -18.09 19.69
N SER A 84 -0.63 -16.91 20.08
CA SER A 84 -1.55 -16.75 21.20
C SER A 84 -2.81 -16.08 20.73
N ALA A 85 -3.94 -16.76 20.89
CA ALA A 85 -5.25 -16.23 20.53
C ALA A 85 -6.09 -15.94 21.78
N GLY A 86 -6.92 -14.91 21.71
CA GLY A 86 -7.88 -14.57 22.76
C GLY A 86 -9.15 -14.00 22.15
N VAL A 87 -10.29 -14.31 22.74
CA VAL A 87 -11.59 -13.75 22.33
C VAL A 87 -12.07 -12.83 23.44
N PHE A 88 -12.32 -11.57 23.10
CA PHE A 88 -12.78 -10.55 24.02
C PHE A 88 -14.16 -10.09 23.60
N THR A 89 -15.14 -10.34 24.47
CA THR A 89 -16.52 -9.85 24.32
C THR A 89 -16.72 -8.61 25.16
N ASN A 90 -17.58 -7.71 24.72
CA ASN A 90 -17.92 -6.50 25.47
C ASN A 90 -19.39 -6.46 25.90
N LEU A 91 -20.20 -7.45 25.52
CA LEU A 91 -21.61 -7.51 25.90
C LEU A 91 -21.86 -8.55 26.99
N ILE A 92 -22.80 -8.23 27.87
CA ILE A 92 -23.31 -9.13 28.90
C ILE A 92 -24.39 -10.06 28.34
N GLU A 93 -24.54 -11.21 28.97
CA GLU A 93 -25.51 -12.24 28.58
C GLU A 93 -26.95 -11.73 28.57
N GLU A 94 -27.34 -10.92 29.57
CA GLU A 94 -28.67 -10.28 29.63
C GLU A 94 -28.95 -9.44 28.37
N GLU A 95 -28.02 -8.57 27.96
CA GLU A 95 -28.16 -7.71 26.77
C GLU A 95 -28.18 -8.51 25.47
N ILE A 96 -27.31 -9.52 25.33
CA ILE A 96 -27.28 -10.40 24.14
C ILE A 96 -28.59 -11.18 24.02
N SER A 97 -29.16 -11.62 25.15
CA SER A 97 -30.41 -12.37 25.17
C SER A 97 -31.61 -11.53 24.72
N GLU A 98 -31.66 -10.24 25.09
CA GLU A 98 -32.68 -9.30 24.63
C GLU A 98 -32.61 -9.05 23.12
N LEU A 99 -31.39 -9.09 22.56
CA LEU A 99 -31.14 -8.94 21.12
C LEU A 99 -31.39 -10.24 20.33
N GLY A 100 -31.72 -11.35 21.01
CA GLY A 100 -31.98 -12.64 20.36
C GLY A 100 -30.75 -13.28 19.72
N HIS A 101 -29.54 -12.92 20.18
CA HIS A 101 -28.29 -13.46 19.69
C HIS A 101 -27.79 -14.65 20.54
N PRO A 102 -26.92 -15.53 20.00
CA PRO A 102 -26.35 -16.64 20.77
C PRO A 102 -25.51 -16.14 21.96
N THR A 103 -25.72 -16.71 23.14
CA THR A 103 -25.07 -16.28 24.40
C THR A 103 -23.70 -16.90 24.65
N GLU A 104 -23.22 -17.81 23.80
CA GLU A 104 -22.00 -18.61 24.02
C GLU A 104 -20.73 -17.77 24.24
N LEU A 105 -20.65 -16.58 23.63
CA LEU A 105 -19.50 -15.67 23.74
C LEU A 105 -19.83 -14.40 24.54
N SER A 106 -20.86 -14.44 25.38
CA SER A 106 -21.26 -13.31 26.24
C SER A 106 -20.50 -13.28 27.57
N ILE A 107 -20.46 -12.10 28.21
CA ILE A 107 -19.99 -12.00 29.59
C ILE A 107 -21.08 -12.61 30.50
N PRO A 108 -20.78 -13.65 31.29
CA PRO A 108 -21.79 -14.29 32.12
C PRO A 108 -22.41 -13.31 33.12
N ASN A 109 -23.72 -13.41 33.33
CA ASN A 109 -24.45 -12.49 34.23
C ASN A 109 -23.90 -12.47 35.66
N GLU A 110 -23.29 -13.56 36.13
CA GLU A 110 -22.62 -13.58 37.43
C GLU A 110 -21.50 -12.53 37.56
N HIS A 111 -20.78 -12.22 36.48
CA HIS A 111 -19.74 -11.19 36.50
C HIS A 111 -20.34 -9.80 36.71
N LEU A 112 -21.54 -9.55 36.22
CA LEU A 112 -22.27 -8.31 36.48
C LEU A 112 -22.79 -8.27 37.92
N HIS A 113 -23.50 -9.32 38.36
CA HIS A 113 -24.09 -9.37 39.69
C HIS A 113 -23.05 -9.32 40.83
N ARG A 114 -21.85 -9.84 40.59
CA ARG A 114 -20.73 -9.82 41.56
C ARG A 114 -19.84 -8.58 41.41
N GLY A 115 -20.17 -7.65 40.50
CA GLY A 115 -19.45 -6.39 40.31
C GLY A 115 -18.09 -6.52 39.64
N ALA A 116 -17.81 -7.63 38.93
CA ALA A 116 -16.58 -7.82 38.16
C ALA A 116 -16.61 -7.08 36.81
N THR A 117 -17.80 -6.85 36.24
CA THR A 117 -18.03 -5.93 35.12
C THR A 117 -19.09 -4.91 35.51
N THR A 118 -19.03 -3.72 34.89
CA THR A 118 -20.06 -2.69 35.00
C THR A 118 -21.20 -2.87 34.00
N GLY A 119 -21.07 -3.82 33.06
CA GLY A 119 -21.98 -3.98 31.92
C GLY A 119 -21.72 -3.00 30.77
N LEU A 120 -20.94 -1.93 30.99
CA LEU A 120 -20.59 -0.94 29.98
C LEU A 120 -19.13 -1.14 29.53
N ASN A 121 -18.90 -2.14 28.69
CA ASN A 121 -17.54 -2.48 28.24
C ASN A 121 -17.28 -1.96 26.82
N ASP A 122 -16.10 -1.39 26.61
CA ASP A 122 -15.63 -1.00 25.28
C ASP A 122 -15.14 -2.22 24.49
N LYS A 123 -15.19 -2.14 23.15
CA LYS A 123 -14.55 -3.14 22.29
C LYS A 123 -13.05 -3.18 22.54
N PHE A 124 -12.47 -4.38 22.55
CA PHE A 124 -11.06 -4.57 22.88
C PHE A 124 -10.13 -3.80 21.93
N ASP A 125 -10.44 -3.76 20.64
CA ASP A 125 -9.65 -3.04 19.64
C ASP A 125 -9.69 -1.51 19.84
N ILE A 126 -10.82 -0.95 20.29
CA ILE A 126 -10.95 0.44 20.71
C ILE A 126 -10.14 0.69 21.98
N PHE A 127 -10.24 -0.20 22.96
CA PHE A 127 -9.47 -0.12 24.20
C PHE A 127 -7.95 -0.11 23.92
N VAL A 128 -7.45 -1.02 23.08
CA VAL A 128 -6.04 -1.05 22.67
C VAL A 128 -5.66 0.27 22.00
N GLY A 129 -6.47 0.71 21.02
CA GLY A 129 -6.22 1.92 20.25
C GLY A 129 -6.33 3.22 21.05
N ALA A 130 -7.04 3.25 22.17
CA ALA A 130 -7.26 4.47 22.96
C ALA A 130 -6.48 4.49 24.28
N LYS A 131 -6.30 3.34 24.93
CA LYS A 131 -5.72 3.23 26.29
C LYS A 131 -4.34 2.57 26.29
N LEU A 132 -4.00 1.77 25.29
CA LEU A 132 -2.71 1.08 25.18
C LEU A 132 -1.82 1.64 24.05
N GLN A 133 -2.01 2.89 23.64
CA GLN A 133 -1.26 3.53 22.54
C GLN A 133 0.26 3.56 22.77
N SER A 134 0.69 3.63 24.04
CA SER A 134 2.12 3.59 24.40
C SER A 134 2.74 2.20 24.17
N LEU A 135 1.94 1.14 24.12
CA LEU A 135 2.39 -0.24 23.91
C LEU A 135 2.15 -0.71 22.47
N TRP A 136 1.08 -0.24 21.84
CA TRP A 136 0.60 -0.72 20.55
C TRP A 136 0.21 0.46 19.66
N THR A 137 0.76 0.49 18.45
CA THR A 137 0.40 1.47 17.43
C THR A 137 -0.32 0.77 16.30
N GLN A 138 -1.54 1.21 15.97
CA GLN A 138 -2.28 0.69 14.82
C GLN A 138 -1.56 1.07 13.54
N ARG A 139 -1.16 0.08 12.73
CA ARG A 139 -0.46 0.27 11.45
C ARG A 139 -1.39 0.18 10.26
N GLN A 140 -2.32 -0.77 10.30
CA GLN A 140 -3.23 -1.01 9.19
C GLN A 140 -4.64 -1.31 9.70
N LEU A 141 -5.63 -0.92 8.89
CA LEU A 141 -7.02 -1.28 9.07
C LEU A 141 -7.55 -1.79 7.74
N VAL A 142 -7.82 -3.09 7.71
CA VAL A 142 -8.50 -3.78 6.63
C VAL A 142 -9.98 -3.88 6.99
N ARG A 143 -10.86 -3.54 6.07
CA ARG A 143 -12.32 -3.62 6.25
C ARG A 143 -12.92 -4.53 5.19
N GLY A 144 -13.82 -5.40 5.61
CA GLY A 144 -14.72 -6.14 4.74
C GLY A 144 -16.06 -5.43 4.63
N ASP A 145 -16.52 -5.17 3.42
CA ASP A 145 -17.83 -4.59 3.16
C ASP A 145 -18.51 -5.26 1.94
N GLY A 146 -19.82 -5.05 1.81
CA GLY A 146 -20.63 -5.56 0.70
C GLY A 146 -20.81 -7.09 0.72
N GLY A 147 -20.53 -7.74 1.86
CA GLY A 147 -20.51 -9.19 1.94
C GLY A 147 -21.84 -9.85 2.28
N GLN A 148 -21.98 -11.13 1.94
CA GLN A 148 -23.15 -11.97 2.23
C GLN A 148 -22.75 -13.31 2.84
N ILE A 149 -23.65 -13.87 3.65
CA ILE A 149 -23.54 -15.20 4.27
C ILE A 149 -24.56 -16.13 3.60
N TYR A 150 -24.07 -17.17 2.96
CA TYR A 150 -24.85 -18.21 2.29
C TYR A 150 -24.75 -19.52 3.07
N GLU A 151 -25.90 -20.11 3.37
CA GLU A 151 -26.01 -21.48 3.86
C GLU A 151 -26.46 -22.40 2.72
N LEU A 152 -25.69 -23.47 2.51
CA LEU A 152 -25.83 -24.44 1.43
C LEU A 152 -25.87 -25.87 2.03
N GLU A 153 -26.28 -26.83 1.20
CA GLU A 153 -26.27 -28.26 1.53
C GLU A 153 -26.95 -28.60 2.87
N ASN A 154 -28.11 -27.97 3.13
CA ASN A 154 -28.90 -28.13 4.36
C ASN A 154 -28.14 -27.84 5.65
N GLY A 155 -27.27 -26.82 5.64
CA GLY A 155 -26.50 -26.38 6.81
C GLY A 155 -25.14 -27.04 6.96
N ASN A 156 -24.74 -27.92 6.03
CA ASN A 156 -23.42 -28.55 6.08
C ASN A 156 -22.30 -27.65 5.53
N LEU A 157 -22.65 -26.65 4.73
CA LEU A 157 -21.72 -25.71 4.11
C LEU A 157 -22.21 -24.28 4.31
N VAL A 158 -21.36 -23.43 4.88
CA VAL A 158 -21.59 -21.99 4.99
C VAL A 158 -20.49 -21.25 4.26
N ILE A 159 -20.85 -20.46 3.25
CA ILE A 159 -19.92 -19.61 2.48
C ILE A 159 -20.20 -18.16 2.83
N ARG A 160 -19.17 -17.44 3.28
CA ARG A 160 -19.23 -16.00 3.50
C ARG A 160 -18.32 -15.33 2.50
N THR A 161 -18.79 -14.25 1.89
CA THR A 161 -18.06 -13.47 0.88
C THR A 161 -18.01 -12.02 1.30
N SER A 162 -16.88 -11.34 1.12
CA SER A 162 -16.77 -9.91 1.45
C SER A 162 -15.65 -9.24 0.65
N ASN A 163 -15.89 -8.03 0.15
CA ASN A 163 -14.88 -7.26 -0.53
C ASN A 163 -13.92 -6.66 0.50
N VAL A 164 -12.63 -6.83 0.27
CA VAL A 164 -11.57 -6.39 1.17
C VAL A 164 -11.08 -5.02 0.76
N PHE A 165 -11.11 -4.06 1.69
CA PHE A 165 -10.62 -2.71 1.51
C PHE A 165 -9.50 -2.40 2.51
N LEU A 166 -8.41 -1.80 2.03
CA LEU A 166 -7.34 -1.27 2.87
C LEU A 166 -7.24 0.24 2.60
N HIS A 167 -7.51 1.04 3.62
CA HIS A 167 -7.57 2.52 3.51
C HIS A 167 -8.49 3.03 2.38
N GLY A 168 -9.61 2.33 2.15
CA GLY A 168 -10.59 2.67 1.10
C GLY A 168 -10.26 2.10 -0.28
N ASN A 169 -9.05 1.58 -0.50
CA ASN A 169 -8.66 0.92 -1.74
C ASN A 169 -9.06 -0.55 -1.71
N PHE A 170 -9.70 -1.03 -2.77
CA PHE A 170 -10.03 -2.43 -2.95
C PHE A 170 -8.75 -3.30 -3.04
N ARG A 171 -8.73 -4.43 -2.34
CA ARG A 171 -7.59 -5.36 -2.25
C ARG A 171 -7.88 -6.78 -2.69
N GLY A 172 -9.15 -7.14 -2.84
CA GLY A 172 -9.54 -8.47 -3.27
C GLY A 172 -10.89 -8.90 -2.71
N LEU A 173 -11.25 -10.13 -3.03
CA LEU A 173 -12.45 -10.80 -2.51
C LEU A 173 -12.03 -11.82 -1.45
N LEU A 174 -12.60 -11.72 -0.25
CA LEU A 174 -12.43 -12.71 0.80
C LEU A 174 -13.59 -13.69 0.78
N ILE A 175 -13.28 -14.98 0.83
CA ILE A 175 -14.26 -16.06 0.90
C ILE A 175 -13.92 -16.91 2.13
N GLN A 176 -14.80 -16.92 3.13
CA GLN A 176 -14.70 -17.82 4.28
C GLN A 176 -15.63 -19.00 4.05
N ILE A 177 -15.08 -20.22 4.08
CA ILE A 177 -15.82 -21.47 3.97
C ILE A 177 -15.86 -22.13 5.33
N GLU A 178 -17.03 -22.53 5.77
CA GLU A 178 -17.24 -23.29 6.99
C GLU A 178 -17.97 -24.59 6.66
N LEU A 179 -17.38 -25.70 7.07
CA LEU A 179 -17.88 -27.05 6.84
C LEU A 179 -18.26 -27.70 8.17
N SER A 180 -19.41 -28.36 8.16
CA SER A 180 -19.83 -29.19 9.28
C SER A 180 -18.85 -30.36 9.49
N ASN A 181 -18.60 -30.68 10.77
CA ASN A 181 -17.70 -31.77 11.16
C ASN A 181 -18.24 -33.17 10.78
N SER A 182 -19.49 -33.27 10.32
CA SER A 182 -20.07 -34.51 9.77
C SER A 182 -19.53 -34.87 8.38
N LEU A 183 -18.99 -33.90 7.64
CA LEU A 183 -18.51 -34.08 6.25
C LEU A 183 -17.00 -34.27 6.13
N VAL A 184 -16.24 -33.96 7.18
CA VAL A 184 -14.78 -33.92 7.16
C VAL A 184 -14.24 -34.43 8.48
N THR A 185 -13.28 -35.34 8.42
CA THR A 185 -12.49 -35.80 9.57
C THR A 185 -11.44 -34.74 9.90
N PRO A 186 -11.53 -34.04 11.06
CA PRO A 186 -10.69 -32.87 11.35
C PRO A 186 -9.18 -33.14 11.38
N ASP A 187 -8.79 -34.39 11.68
CA ASP A 187 -7.39 -34.81 11.84
C ASP A 187 -6.76 -35.33 10.52
N ASP A 188 -7.51 -35.37 9.42
CA ASP A 188 -7.04 -35.86 8.11
C ASP A 188 -6.97 -34.72 7.08
N GLU A 189 -5.76 -34.21 6.87
CA GLU A 189 -5.48 -33.09 5.97
C GLU A 189 -5.83 -33.41 4.50
N ASP A 190 -5.73 -34.67 4.08
CA ASP A 190 -6.00 -35.08 2.70
C ASP A 190 -7.51 -35.16 2.41
N SER A 191 -8.30 -35.59 3.39
CA SER A 191 -9.77 -35.56 3.35
C SER A 191 -10.28 -34.12 3.22
N VAL A 192 -9.71 -33.20 4.00
CA VAL A 192 -9.99 -31.75 3.95
C VAL A 192 -9.70 -31.18 2.56
N LYS A 193 -8.48 -31.40 2.03
CA LYS A 193 -8.06 -30.89 0.72
C LYS A 193 -8.94 -31.40 -0.41
N THR A 194 -9.31 -32.68 -0.35
CA THR A 194 -10.19 -33.31 -1.34
C THR A 194 -11.57 -32.66 -1.34
N LYS A 195 -12.20 -32.53 -0.16
CA LYS A 195 -13.52 -31.88 -0.04
C LYS A 195 -13.49 -30.41 -0.44
N PHE A 196 -12.43 -29.70 -0.07
CA PHE A 196 -12.26 -28.31 -0.49
C PHE A 196 -12.16 -28.17 -2.01
N LYS A 197 -11.40 -29.06 -2.67
CA LYS A 197 -11.29 -29.09 -4.14
C LYS A 197 -12.65 -29.40 -4.78
N GLU A 198 -13.40 -30.36 -4.26
CA GLU A 198 -14.76 -30.66 -4.72
C GLU A 198 -15.68 -29.43 -4.67
N ILE A 199 -15.67 -28.69 -3.55
CA ILE A 199 -16.48 -27.48 -3.36
C ILE A 199 -16.05 -26.37 -4.31
N THR A 200 -14.74 -26.13 -4.40
CA THR A 200 -14.16 -25.10 -5.26
C THR A 200 -14.53 -25.33 -6.72
N THR A 201 -14.48 -26.58 -7.19
CA THR A 201 -14.91 -26.95 -8.54
C THR A 201 -16.42 -26.87 -8.72
N LYS A 202 -17.21 -27.39 -7.77
CA LYS A 202 -18.69 -27.38 -7.84
C LYS A 202 -19.25 -25.96 -7.95
N TYR A 203 -18.74 -25.06 -7.11
CA TYR A 203 -19.22 -23.67 -7.04
C TYR A 203 -18.38 -22.70 -7.89
N HIS A 204 -17.51 -23.21 -8.76
CA HIS A 204 -16.73 -22.43 -9.73
C HIS A 204 -16.01 -21.22 -9.11
N PHE A 205 -15.33 -21.45 -7.99
CA PHE A 205 -14.58 -20.39 -7.31
C PHE A 205 -13.55 -19.80 -8.28
N PRO A 206 -13.33 -18.48 -8.28
CA PRO A 206 -12.42 -17.83 -9.22
C PRO A 206 -10.98 -18.37 -9.07
N GLU A 207 -10.50 -19.12 -10.08
CA GLU A 207 -9.25 -19.91 -10.05
C GLU A 207 -7.94 -19.10 -10.12
N GLN A 208 -7.96 -17.77 -10.00
CA GLN A 208 -6.78 -16.96 -10.23
C GLN A 208 -6.00 -16.70 -8.93
N ARG A 209 -4.93 -17.50 -8.72
CA ARG A 209 -4.05 -17.55 -7.53
C ARG A 209 -4.84 -17.69 -6.21
N MET A 210 -5.24 -18.91 -5.89
CA MET A 210 -5.72 -19.26 -4.55
C MET A 210 -4.54 -19.36 -3.58
N LEU A 211 -4.46 -18.45 -2.60
CA LEU A 211 -3.65 -18.68 -1.41
C LEU A 211 -4.50 -19.49 -0.42
N TYR A 212 -4.09 -20.74 -0.15
CA TYR A 212 -4.67 -21.57 0.88
C TYR A 212 -4.29 -21.00 2.24
N LEU A 213 -5.19 -20.25 2.88
CA LEU A 213 -5.06 -19.95 4.30
C LEU A 213 -5.96 -20.94 5.05
N ILE A 214 -5.38 -22.10 5.40
CA ILE A 214 -6.02 -23.02 6.36
C ILE A 214 -5.92 -22.37 7.74
N LEU A 215 -6.81 -21.40 7.98
CA LEU A 215 -7.11 -20.93 9.32
C LEU A 215 -7.96 -22.03 9.97
N LEU A 216 -7.29 -23.01 10.59
CA LEU A 216 -7.89 -23.97 11.52
C LEU A 216 -8.49 -23.21 12.72
N PHE A 217 -9.61 -22.54 12.49
CA PHE A 217 -10.47 -22.00 13.53
C PHE A 217 -11.59 -23.01 13.75
N ALA A 218 -11.29 -24.05 14.51
CA ALA A 218 -12.29 -24.85 15.18
C ALA A 218 -11.86 -25.00 16.63
N LEU A 219 -12.80 -24.77 17.54
CA LEU A 219 -12.66 -24.91 18.97
C LEU A 219 -11.90 -26.20 19.34
N SER A 220 -10.61 -26.05 19.66
CA SER A 220 -9.93 -26.91 20.60
C SER A 220 -8.91 -26.05 21.34
N LEU A 221 -9.37 -25.47 22.45
CA LEU A 221 -8.55 -25.51 23.65
C LEU A 221 -8.05 -26.95 23.75
N VAL A 222 -6.73 -27.15 23.85
CA VAL A 222 -6.04 -28.46 23.84
C VAL A 222 -5.67 -29.01 22.45
N ASN A 223 -4.80 -28.31 21.72
CA ASN A 223 -3.43 -28.80 21.48
C ASN A 223 -2.67 -27.81 20.59
N CYS A 224 -1.48 -27.46 21.07
CA CYS A 224 -0.56 -26.51 20.47
C CYS A 224 0.00 -27.11 19.17
N VAL A 225 -0.58 -26.78 18.02
CA VAL A 225 0.09 -26.94 16.73
C VAL A 225 0.83 -25.63 16.45
N PRO A 226 2.16 -25.65 16.24
CA PRO A 226 2.88 -24.44 15.89
C PRO A 226 2.31 -23.92 14.57
N VAL A 227 1.88 -22.66 14.56
CA VAL A 227 1.62 -21.91 13.32
C VAL A 227 2.97 -21.70 12.65
N GLN A 228 3.45 -22.74 11.98
CA GLN A 228 4.56 -22.74 11.04
C GLN A 228 3.96 -22.63 9.65
N ASP A 229 3.42 -21.45 9.40
CA ASP A 229 3.52 -20.74 8.15
C ASP A 229 3.29 -19.28 8.54
N ILE A 230 4.38 -18.67 9.00
CA ILE A 230 4.47 -17.21 9.06
C ILE A 230 4.10 -16.74 7.67
N ILE A 231 3.12 -15.84 7.63
CA ILE A 231 2.75 -15.09 6.45
C ILE A 231 4.03 -14.51 5.83
N GLU A 232 4.60 -15.19 4.84
CA GLU A 232 5.39 -14.51 3.83
C GLU A 232 4.33 -13.75 3.03
N ILE A 233 4.06 -12.50 3.45
CA ILE A 233 3.33 -11.54 2.61
C ILE A 233 4.25 -11.39 1.40
N LYS A 234 4.04 -12.20 0.37
CA LYS A 234 4.83 -12.06 -0.85
C LYS A 234 4.33 -10.82 -1.57
N ASP A 235 5.05 -9.75 -1.26
CA ASP A 235 5.19 -8.43 -1.85
C ASP A 235 3.89 -7.65 -2.10
N THR A 236 3.36 -7.05 -1.02
CA THR A 236 2.98 -5.64 -1.20
C THR A 236 4.25 -4.91 -1.64
N PRO A 237 4.23 -4.19 -2.77
CA PRO A 237 5.41 -3.51 -3.27
C PRO A 237 6.06 -2.71 -2.14
N SER A 238 7.32 -2.98 -1.87
CA SER A 238 7.97 -2.43 -0.69
C SER A 238 8.29 -0.96 -0.91
N VAL A 239 8.56 -0.22 0.17
CA VAL A 239 8.99 1.17 0.03
C VAL A 239 10.39 1.24 -0.61
N GLU A 240 11.20 0.20 -0.41
CA GLU A 240 12.51 0.02 -1.03
C GLU A 240 12.40 -0.17 -2.55
N GLU A 241 11.46 -1.01 -3.01
CA GLU A 241 11.15 -1.15 -4.44
C GLU A 241 10.61 0.16 -5.01
N GLY A 242 9.75 0.84 -4.26
CA GLY A 242 9.27 2.18 -4.61
C GLY A 242 10.42 3.17 -4.78
N ALA A 243 11.39 3.17 -3.88
CA ALA A 243 12.56 4.03 -3.96
C ALA A 243 13.39 3.76 -5.23
N SER A 244 13.65 2.48 -5.54
CA SER A 244 14.33 2.10 -6.79
C SER A 244 13.56 2.53 -8.03
N VAL A 245 12.23 2.39 -8.03
CA VAL A 245 11.38 2.86 -9.14
C VAL A 245 11.45 4.39 -9.29
N ALA A 246 11.34 5.14 -8.19
CA ALA A 246 11.44 6.60 -8.21
C ALA A 246 12.80 7.08 -8.72
N ARG A 247 13.89 6.46 -8.24
CA ARG A 247 15.26 6.77 -8.71
C ARG A 247 15.46 6.45 -10.16
N THR A 248 15.01 5.28 -10.58
CA THR A 248 15.06 4.86 -11.99
C THR A 248 14.29 5.84 -12.87
N LEU A 249 13.12 6.28 -12.43
CA LEU A 249 12.29 7.22 -13.18
C LEU A 249 13.00 8.57 -13.35
N VAL A 250 13.58 9.13 -12.29
CA VAL A 250 14.34 10.39 -12.37
C VAL A 250 15.60 10.24 -13.24
N ASN A 251 16.22 9.06 -13.25
CA ASN A 251 17.39 8.82 -14.08
C ASN A 251 17.06 8.61 -15.57
N ARG A 252 15.96 7.92 -15.86
CA ARG A 252 15.53 7.58 -17.22
C ARG A 252 14.81 8.73 -17.93
N GLU A 253 14.08 9.57 -17.22
CA GLU A 253 13.36 10.69 -17.83
C GLU A 253 14.26 11.94 -17.90
N SER A 254 13.87 12.93 -18.70
CA SER A 254 14.70 14.13 -18.93
C SER A 254 13.91 15.44 -18.99
N LEU A 255 12.59 15.36 -18.86
CA LEU A 255 11.66 16.48 -18.79
C LEU A 255 10.90 16.41 -17.47
N ALA A 256 10.70 17.55 -16.82
CA ALA A 256 9.93 17.64 -15.59
C ALA A 256 8.87 18.73 -15.72
N ASN A 257 7.71 18.48 -15.12
CA ASN A 257 6.70 19.50 -14.89
C ASN A 257 7.00 20.22 -13.57
N VAL A 258 7.54 21.44 -13.65
CA VAL A 258 7.80 22.29 -12.49
C VAL A 258 6.52 23.05 -12.13
N ASN A 259 5.96 22.67 -10.99
CA ASN A 259 4.71 23.21 -10.47
C ASN A 259 5.02 24.36 -9.53
N THR A 260 4.39 25.52 -9.74
CA THR A 260 4.56 26.73 -8.92
C THR A 260 3.21 27.39 -8.67
N ILE A 261 3.15 28.29 -7.70
CA ILE A 261 1.99 29.15 -7.45
C ILE A 261 2.21 30.51 -8.14
N LYS A 262 1.26 30.93 -8.98
CA LYS A 262 1.25 32.23 -9.67
C LYS A 262 0.12 33.11 -9.13
N SER A 263 0.45 34.36 -8.82
CA SER A 263 -0.56 35.38 -8.48
C SER A 263 -1.11 36.02 -9.75
N ILE A 264 -2.42 35.88 -9.99
CA ILE A 264 -3.11 36.41 -11.16
C ILE A 264 -4.07 37.51 -10.73
N LYS A 265 -3.91 38.69 -11.31
CA LYS A 265 -4.79 39.83 -11.10
C LYS A 265 -6.14 39.58 -11.78
N GLN A 266 -7.22 39.72 -11.03
CA GLN A 266 -8.59 39.58 -11.50
C GLN A 266 -9.13 40.91 -12.04
N ALA A 267 -10.27 40.85 -12.74
CA ALA A 267 -10.91 42.03 -13.34
C ALA A 267 -11.36 43.07 -12.29
N ASP A 268 -11.70 42.62 -11.08
CA ASP A 268 -12.07 43.47 -9.94
C ASP A 268 -10.86 44.08 -9.20
N GLY A 269 -9.63 43.80 -9.66
CA GLY A 269 -8.39 44.28 -9.05
C GLY A 269 -7.85 43.40 -7.92
N SER A 270 -8.55 42.34 -7.51
CA SER A 270 -8.06 41.36 -6.54
C SER A 270 -7.00 40.42 -7.14
N PHE A 271 -6.32 39.65 -6.29
CA PHE A 271 -5.34 38.64 -6.72
C PHE A 271 -5.81 37.24 -6.33
N SER A 272 -5.72 36.30 -7.26
CA SER A 272 -5.93 34.87 -7.02
C SER A 272 -4.61 34.13 -7.17
N GLN A 273 -4.34 33.20 -6.25
CA GLN A 273 -3.20 32.29 -6.33
C GLN A 273 -3.64 31.01 -7.04
N LEU A 274 -3.03 30.71 -8.18
CA LEU A 274 -3.32 29.50 -8.93
C LEU A 274 -2.06 28.65 -9.10
N PRO A 275 -2.15 27.33 -8.94
CA PRO A 275 -1.07 26.43 -9.33
C PRO A 275 -0.92 26.48 -10.85
N VAL A 276 0.32 26.58 -11.32
CA VAL A 276 0.69 26.52 -12.73
C VAL A 276 1.83 25.52 -12.89
N SER A 277 1.84 24.81 -14.01
CA SER A 277 2.85 23.81 -14.34
C SER A 277 3.54 24.20 -15.64
N ASN A 278 4.87 24.12 -15.67
CA ASN A 278 5.67 24.38 -16.87
C ASN A 278 6.62 23.19 -17.08
N MET A 279 6.74 22.73 -18.32
CA MET A 279 7.70 21.69 -18.67
C MET A 279 9.10 22.31 -18.77
N GLU A 280 10.08 21.70 -18.11
CA GLU A 280 11.46 22.16 -17.98
C GLU A 280 12.44 21.02 -18.25
N TYR A 281 13.66 21.35 -18.70
CA TYR A 281 14.69 20.35 -19.04
C TYR A 281 15.57 20.04 -17.83
N TYR A 282 15.74 18.76 -17.53
CA TYR A 282 16.65 18.31 -16.49
C TYR A 282 17.49 17.10 -16.90
N ALA A 283 18.53 16.80 -16.14
CA ALA A 283 19.24 15.52 -16.20
C ALA A 283 19.84 15.15 -14.83
N ASP A 284 19.80 13.87 -14.48
CA ASP A 284 20.49 13.29 -13.30
C ASP A 284 21.94 12.92 -13.64
N CYS A 285 22.80 13.93 -13.78
CA CYS A 285 24.17 13.73 -14.28
C CYS A 285 25.14 13.14 -13.27
N ASP A 286 24.85 13.27 -11.96
CA ASP A 286 25.67 12.68 -10.91
C ASP A 286 25.17 11.28 -10.52
N ASN A 287 24.04 10.82 -11.07
CA ASN A 287 23.34 9.58 -10.73
C ASN A 287 23.00 9.47 -9.23
N ASP A 288 22.79 10.60 -8.56
CA ASP A 288 22.44 10.69 -7.14
C ASP A 288 20.94 10.93 -6.93
N GLY A 289 20.18 11.09 -8.02
CA GLY A 289 18.76 11.41 -7.96
C GLY A 289 18.47 12.89 -7.70
N ASP A 290 19.50 13.76 -7.75
CA ASP A 290 19.32 15.20 -7.66
C ASP A 290 19.43 15.84 -9.05
N PRO A 291 18.30 16.24 -9.67
CA PRO A 291 18.29 16.81 -11.01
C PRO A 291 19.14 18.07 -11.15
N TYR A 292 19.94 18.14 -12.21
CA TYR A 292 20.39 19.41 -12.75
C TYR A 292 19.30 19.97 -13.66
N TRP A 293 18.79 21.15 -13.33
CA TRP A 293 17.88 21.92 -14.17
C TRP A 293 18.65 22.99 -14.96
N LEU A 294 18.47 22.99 -16.28
CA LEU A 294 18.89 24.10 -17.13
C LEU A 294 17.83 25.21 -17.06
N VAL A 295 18.06 26.18 -16.18
CA VAL A 295 17.11 27.26 -15.93
C VAL A 295 17.23 28.31 -17.02
N ILE A 296 16.11 28.66 -17.66
CA ILE A 296 16.01 29.86 -18.48
C ILE A 296 15.49 31.00 -17.61
N ASP A 297 16.25 32.09 -17.48
CA ASP A 297 15.98 33.15 -16.49
C ASP A 297 14.60 33.77 -16.68
N VAL A 298 14.16 33.96 -17.92
CA VAL A 298 12.86 34.54 -18.27
C VAL A 298 11.68 33.56 -18.11
N GLY A 299 11.95 32.27 -17.88
CA GLY A 299 10.96 31.21 -17.77
C GLY A 299 9.98 31.43 -16.61
N THR A 300 8.71 31.08 -16.81
CA THR A 300 7.65 31.34 -15.82
C THR A 300 7.90 30.60 -14.51
N ALA A 301 8.35 29.35 -14.55
CA ALA A 301 8.65 28.58 -13.34
C ALA A 301 9.73 29.29 -12.49
N ASN A 302 10.85 29.66 -13.12
CA ASN A 302 11.93 30.39 -12.46
C ASN A 302 11.46 31.74 -11.90
N GLN A 303 10.72 32.51 -12.70
CA GLN A 303 10.20 33.81 -12.27
C GLN A 303 9.24 33.71 -11.07
N ASN A 304 8.44 32.64 -11.00
CA ASN A 304 7.58 32.39 -9.85
C ASN A 304 8.41 32.02 -8.61
N ILE A 305 9.40 31.14 -8.76
CA ILE A 305 10.28 30.70 -7.66
C ILE A 305 11.07 31.88 -7.08
N ILE A 306 11.66 32.73 -7.93
CA ILE A 306 12.38 33.94 -7.50
C ILE A 306 11.46 34.90 -6.71
N LYS A 307 10.16 34.94 -7.03
CA LYS A 307 9.15 35.72 -6.32
C LYS A 307 8.66 35.05 -5.02
N GLY A 308 9.29 33.96 -4.59
CA GLY A 308 8.98 33.25 -3.35
C GLY A 308 7.92 32.17 -3.48
N SER A 309 7.62 31.71 -4.70
CA SER A 309 6.66 30.62 -4.90
C SER A 309 7.21 29.29 -4.40
N LYS A 310 6.38 28.54 -3.65
CA LYS A 310 6.65 27.12 -3.37
C LYS A 310 6.57 26.33 -4.67
N PHE A 311 7.37 25.28 -4.77
CA PHE A 311 7.47 24.49 -5.98
C PHE A 311 7.57 22.98 -5.72
N SER A 312 7.27 22.20 -6.75
CA SER A 312 7.54 20.76 -6.81
C SER A 312 7.87 20.36 -8.25
N PHE A 313 8.57 19.24 -8.42
CA PHE A 313 8.88 18.67 -9.73
C PHE A 313 8.08 17.39 -9.90
N SER A 314 7.28 17.30 -10.97
CA SER A 314 6.56 16.07 -11.32
C SER A 314 7.16 15.45 -12.57
N ILE A 315 7.43 14.15 -12.50
CA ILE A 315 8.02 13.37 -13.59
C ILE A 315 7.19 12.09 -13.72
N ARG A 316 6.89 11.66 -14.94
CA ARG A 316 6.25 10.37 -15.24
C ARG A 316 6.96 9.67 -16.39
N VAL A 317 6.67 8.38 -16.55
CA VAL A 317 7.15 7.63 -17.71
C VAL A 317 6.74 8.33 -19.00
N GLY A 318 7.71 8.55 -19.89
CA GLY A 318 7.51 9.23 -21.16
C GLY A 318 7.75 10.73 -21.15
N ASP A 319 8.16 11.32 -20.01
CA ASP A 319 8.65 12.69 -19.94
C ASP A 319 10.15 12.75 -20.38
N HIS A 320 10.41 12.35 -21.62
CA HIS A 320 11.68 12.49 -22.31
C HIS A 320 11.43 12.83 -23.78
N ALA A 321 12.44 13.36 -24.46
CA ALA A 321 12.33 13.62 -25.89
C ALA A 321 12.28 12.31 -26.69
N LYS A 322 11.58 12.28 -27.83
CA LYS A 322 11.43 11.06 -28.65
C LYS A 322 12.76 10.41 -29.08
N TYR A 323 13.82 11.20 -29.23
CA TYR A 323 15.17 10.72 -29.60
C TYR A 323 15.97 10.18 -28.40
N ASP A 324 15.44 10.32 -27.19
CA ASP A 324 16.09 9.98 -25.94
C ASP A 324 15.68 8.56 -25.54
N GLU A 325 16.31 7.55 -26.16
CA GLU A 325 15.91 6.15 -26.05
C GLU A 325 16.15 5.60 -24.63
N VAL A 326 15.08 5.54 -23.83
CA VAL A 326 15.07 4.97 -22.48
C VAL A 326 13.99 3.91 -22.34
N SER A 327 14.19 2.96 -21.43
CA SER A 327 13.22 1.89 -21.19
C SER A 327 12.00 2.41 -20.42
N ASP A 328 10.82 2.18 -21.00
CA ASP A 328 9.50 2.43 -20.40
C ASP A 328 9.02 1.25 -19.54
N SER A 329 9.82 0.19 -19.40
CA SER A 329 9.50 -0.99 -18.61
C SER A 329 9.85 -0.77 -17.13
N TYR A 330 8.84 -0.93 -16.28
CA TYR A 330 8.97 -0.81 -14.82
C TYR A 330 8.27 -1.97 -14.11
N PRO A 331 8.78 -2.42 -12.95
CA PRO A 331 8.10 -3.40 -12.11
C PRO A 331 6.68 -2.95 -11.77
N GLY A 332 5.71 -3.85 -11.97
CA GLY A 332 4.30 -3.58 -11.70
C GLY A 332 3.60 -2.64 -12.68
N GLY A 333 4.32 -2.11 -13.68
CA GLY A 333 3.78 -1.25 -14.73
C GLY A 333 2.82 -1.97 -15.67
N ILE A 334 1.85 -1.24 -16.22
CA ILE A 334 0.97 -1.73 -17.29
C ILE A 334 1.33 -1.00 -18.59
N GLU A 335 1.90 -1.74 -19.53
CA GLU A 335 2.25 -1.24 -20.86
C GLU A 335 1.03 -0.63 -21.55
N GLY A 336 1.24 0.49 -22.23
CA GLY A 336 0.16 1.23 -22.91
C GLY A 336 -0.83 1.95 -21.99
N SER A 337 -0.66 1.89 -20.66
CA SER A 337 -1.49 2.62 -19.70
C SER A 337 -0.68 3.71 -18.99
N PRO A 338 -0.81 4.99 -19.39
CA PRO A 338 -0.18 6.09 -18.67
C PRO A 338 -0.58 6.14 -17.18
N ALA A 339 -1.78 5.63 -16.86
CA ALA A 339 -2.24 5.55 -15.48
C ALA A 339 -1.58 4.40 -14.70
N GLY A 340 -1.21 3.32 -15.39
CA GLY A 340 -0.56 2.16 -14.81
C GLY A 340 0.95 2.22 -14.77
N LEU A 341 1.57 3.33 -15.16
CA LEU A 341 3.02 3.54 -15.15
C LEU A 341 3.45 4.48 -14.01
N PRO A 342 4.72 4.39 -13.54
CA PRO A 342 5.26 5.23 -12.49
C PRO A 342 5.20 6.74 -12.75
N ARG A 343 4.91 7.48 -11.68
CA ARG A 343 4.89 8.95 -11.64
C ARG A 343 5.34 9.40 -10.26
N VAL A 344 6.24 10.37 -10.21
CA VAL A 344 6.80 10.90 -8.96
C VAL A 344 6.56 12.39 -8.85
N THR A 345 6.29 12.86 -7.64
CA THR A 345 6.37 14.28 -7.29
C THR A 345 7.47 14.46 -6.26
N LEU A 346 8.40 15.35 -6.56
CA LEU A 346 9.59 15.64 -5.76
C LEU A 346 9.47 17.03 -5.14
N THR A 347 9.86 17.13 -3.86
CA THR A 347 10.10 18.38 -3.15
C THR A 347 11.57 18.46 -2.74
N GLY A 348 12.05 19.67 -2.47
CA GLY A 348 13.46 19.87 -2.19
C GLY A 348 13.88 21.33 -2.22
N THR A 349 15.20 21.52 -2.32
CA THR A 349 15.83 22.84 -2.38
C THR A 349 16.60 23.03 -3.68
N LEU A 350 16.49 24.21 -4.28
CA LEU A 350 17.26 24.57 -5.47
C LEU A 350 18.52 25.33 -5.05
N ARG A 351 19.67 24.86 -5.54
CA ARG A 351 20.96 25.53 -5.38
C ARG A 351 21.50 25.94 -6.73
N GLN A 352 21.76 27.23 -6.90
CA GLN A 352 22.42 27.70 -8.10
C GLN A 352 23.87 27.18 -8.15
N VAL A 353 24.25 26.64 -9.31
CA VAL A 353 25.58 26.07 -9.54
C VAL A 353 26.42 27.07 -10.33
N TYR A 354 27.58 27.40 -9.79
CA TYR A 354 28.52 28.34 -10.39
C TYR A 354 29.86 27.67 -10.63
N TYR A 355 30.43 27.95 -11.81
CA TYR A 355 31.75 27.49 -12.18
C TYR A 355 32.69 28.70 -12.33
N PRO A 356 33.83 28.73 -11.62
CA PRO A 356 34.69 29.90 -11.55
C PRO A 356 35.41 30.19 -12.87
N ASN A 357 35.59 29.18 -13.73
CA ASN A 357 36.19 29.36 -15.04
C ASN A 357 35.51 28.43 -16.08
N PRO A 358 35.53 28.78 -17.37
CA PRO A 358 34.83 28.03 -18.42
C PRO A 358 35.42 26.64 -18.72
N PHE A 359 36.62 26.35 -18.23
CA PHE A 359 37.30 25.07 -18.41
C PHE A 359 37.25 24.18 -17.16
N ASP A 360 36.41 24.51 -16.16
CA ASP A 360 36.18 23.65 -14.99
C ASP A 360 35.68 22.29 -15.48
N LYS A 361 36.40 21.21 -15.11
CA LYS A 361 36.07 19.86 -15.53
C LYS A 361 34.63 19.48 -15.15
N ARG A 362 34.14 19.89 -13.98
CA ARG A 362 32.77 19.60 -13.52
C ARG A 362 31.73 20.23 -14.44
N ARG A 363 32.00 21.44 -14.94
CA ARG A 363 31.16 22.12 -15.91
C ARG A 363 31.11 21.33 -17.22
N ILE A 364 32.27 20.94 -17.73
CA ILE A 364 32.39 20.20 -18.99
C ILE A 364 31.68 18.85 -18.90
N ASP A 365 31.87 18.13 -17.79
CA ASP A 365 31.22 16.83 -17.54
C ASP A 365 29.69 16.99 -17.44
N LEU A 366 29.21 18.02 -16.73
CA LEU A 366 27.79 18.36 -16.66
C LEU A 366 27.21 18.69 -18.04
N GLU A 367 27.83 19.61 -18.78
CA GLU A 367 27.37 20.00 -20.12
C GLU A 367 27.35 18.81 -21.07
N LYS A 368 28.38 17.96 -21.04
CA LYS A 368 28.45 16.74 -21.86
C LYS A 368 27.34 15.75 -21.52
N CYS A 369 27.09 15.51 -20.24
CA CYS A 369 25.98 14.66 -19.79
C CYS A 369 24.63 15.25 -20.21
N PHE A 370 24.41 16.53 -19.93
CA PHE A 370 23.13 17.20 -20.21
C PHE A 370 22.82 17.23 -21.70
N LEU A 371 23.81 17.57 -22.55
CA LEU A 371 23.63 17.59 -24.01
C LEU A 371 23.45 16.20 -24.63
N LYS A 372 23.84 15.13 -23.93
CA LYS A 372 23.49 13.77 -24.38
C LYS A 372 21.98 13.55 -24.32
N ARG A 373 21.31 14.12 -23.33
CA ARG A 373 19.86 14.03 -23.10
C ARG A 373 19.08 15.11 -23.85
N HIS A 374 19.67 16.30 -23.99
CA HIS A 374 19.07 17.48 -24.63
C HIS A 374 20.04 18.13 -25.64
N PRO A 375 20.28 17.53 -26.83
CA PRO A 375 21.24 18.05 -27.80
C PRO A 375 20.91 19.45 -28.32
N ASP A 376 19.61 19.77 -28.40
CA ASP A 376 19.09 21.07 -28.81
C ASP A 376 19.48 22.19 -27.84
N ALA A 377 19.64 21.87 -26.55
CA ALA A 377 20.03 22.84 -25.52
C ALA A 377 21.41 23.48 -25.70
N SER A 378 22.25 22.95 -26.60
CA SER A 378 23.56 23.50 -26.96
C SER A 378 23.50 24.98 -27.34
N MET A 379 22.40 25.43 -27.94
CA MET A 379 22.21 26.81 -28.38
C MET A 379 21.92 27.80 -27.24
N TRP A 380 21.57 27.32 -26.03
CA TRP A 380 21.23 28.17 -24.88
C TRP A 380 21.85 27.71 -23.56
N LEU A 381 22.98 27.01 -23.62
CA LEU A 381 23.78 26.72 -22.43
C LEU A 381 24.28 28.00 -21.73
N PRO A 382 24.52 27.95 -20.40
CA PRO A 382 24.99 29.10 -19.65
C PRO A 382 26.31 29.66 -20.19
N GLY A 383 26.32 30.96 -20.44
CA GLY A 383 27.49 31.68 -21.00
C GLY A 383 27.58 31.66 -22.52
N ASN A 384 26.64 31.05 -23.24
CA ASN A 384 26.56 31.20 -24.70
C ASN A 384 26.06 32.61 -25.06
N TYR A 385 26.94 33.45 -25.61
CA TYR A 385 26.63 34.84 -25.98
C TYR A 385 25.58 34.97 -27.10
N LEU A 386 25.40 33.92 -27.91
CA LEU A 386 24.39 33.89 -28.98
C LEU A 386 23.02 33.46 -28.48
N SER A 387 22.89 33.05 -27.21
CA SER A 387 21.61 32.65 -26.66
C SER A 387 20.64 33.83 -26.59
N PRO A 388 19.36 33.66 -26.99
CA PRO A 388 18.37 34.75 -26.92
C PRO A 388 18.02 35.16 -25.49
N HIS A 389 18.25 34.28 -24.51
CA HIS A 389 17.96 34.52 -23.10
C HIS A 389 19.10 34.03 -22.21
N LYS A 390 19.24 34.63 -21.03
CA LYS A 390 20.19 34.14 -20.03
C LYS A 390 19.70 32.82 -19.45
N SER A 391 20.64 31.93 -19.20
CA SER A 391 20.41 30.66 -18.55
C SER A 391 21.47 30.40 -17.48
N HIS A 392 21.12 29.57 -16.50
CA HIS A 392 22.03 29.11 -15.46
C HIS A 392 21.72 27.68 -15.03
N TRP A 393 22.68 27.05 -14.37
CA TRP A 393 22.52 25.73 -13.79
C TRP A 393 21.95 25.85 -12.38
N ALA A 394 20.93 25.05 -12.08
CA ALA A 394 20.48 24.81 -10.71
C ALA A 394 20.51 23.31 -10.42
N LYS A 395 21.02 22.91 -9.25
CA LYS A 395 20.89 21.56 -8.74
C LYS A 395 19.72 21.50 -7.77
N PHE A 396 18.79 20.58 -8.01
CA PHE A 396 17.64 20.34 -7.18
C PHE A 396 17.95 19.20 -6.21
N THR A 397 18.20 19.55 -4.95
CA THR A 397 18.43 18.58 -3.89
C THR A 397 17.09 18.10 -3.37
N VAL A 398 16.76 16.85 -3.64
CA VAL A 398 15.49 16.21 -3.28
C VAL A 398 15.47 15.93 -1.78
N ASP A 399 14.36 16.27 -1.10
CA ASP A 399 14.15 15.97 0.33
C ASP A 399 12.79 15.33 0.62
N GLY A 400 11.92 15.23 -0.38
CA GLY A 400 10.64 14.56 -0.27
C GLY A 400 10.22 13.95 -1.59
N VAL A 401 9.72 12.71 -1.52
CA VAL A 401 9.37 11.92 -2.69
C VAL A 401 7.99 11.33 -2.48
N GLN A 402 7.02 11.72 -3.32
CA GLN A 402 5.70 11.10 -3.38
C GLN A 402 5.60 10.28 -4.66
N LEU A 403 5.56 8.96 -4.52
CA LEU A 403 5.51 8.04 -5.64
C LEU A 403 4.10 7.49 -5.86
N ILE A 404 3.72 7.39 -7.13
CA ILE A 404 2.66 6.53 -7.63
C ILE A 404 3.33 5.58 -8.62
N GLY A 405 3.72 4.38 -8.20
CA GLY A 405 4.48 3.44 -9.04
C GLY A 405 3.65 2.78 -10.15
N GLY A 406 2.33 2.97 -10.15
CA GLY A 406 1.39 2.31 -11.04
C GLY A 406 0.08 2.08 -10.31
N PHE A 407 -0.48 0.87 -10.41
CA PHE A 407 -1.62 0.48 -9.59
C PHE A 407 -1.16 -0.10 -8.25
N GLY A 408 -1.83 0.29 -7.17
CA GLY A 408 -1.37 0.01 -5.79
C GLY A 408 -1.42 -1.45 -5.35
N ASP A 409 -1.95 -2.35 -6.19
CA ASP A 409 -1.88 -3.82 -6.07
C ASP A 409 -0.59 -4.39 -6.68
N ARG A 410 0.14 -3.63 -7.49
CA ARG A 410 1.31 -4.06 -8.28
C ARG A 410 2.56 -3.23 -8.07
N ALA A 411 2.40 -1.98 -7.67
CA ALA A 411 3.50 -1.05 -7.45
C ALA A 411 3.27 -0.20 -6.18
N TYR A 412 4.36 0.28 -5.60
CA TYR A 412 4.32 1.08 -4.38
C TYR A 412 3.64 2.42 -4.64
N ILE A 413 2.76 2.85 -3.74
CA ILE A 413 2.15 4.17 -3.76
C ILE A 413 2.28 4.76 -2.36
N GLY A 414 3.01 5.87 -2.24
CA GLY A 414 3.28 6.47 -0.94
C GLY A 414 4.47 7.41 -0.95
N GLU A 415 4.77 7.92 0.24
CA GLU A 415 5.96 8.73 0.50
C GLU A 415 7.19 7.83 0.61
N VAL A 416 8.27 8.21 -0.04
CA VAL A 416 9.59 7.58 0.09
C VAL A 416 10.50 8.53 0.84
N ASP A 417 11.20 8.01 1.85
CA ASP A 417 12.19 8.75 2.62
C ASP A 417 13.36 9.20 1.73
N ALA A 418 13.90 10.40 1.99
CA ALA A 418 14.96 10.98 1.17
C ALA A 418 16.26 10.15 1.20
N ASP A 419 16.66 9.63 2.36
CA ASP A 419 17.88 8.82 2.47
C ASP A 419 17.71 7.49 1.72
N LEU A 420 16.51 6.90 1.82
CA LEU A 420 16.18 5.70 1.07
C LEU A 420 16.15 5.96 -0.44
N TYR A 421 15.57 7.09 -0.86
CA TYR A 421 15.60 7.51 -2.26
C TYR A 421 17.05 7.65 -2.75
N HIS A 422 17.92 8.40 -2.09
CA HIS A 422 19.30 8.62 -2.51
C HIS A 422 20.19 7.37 -2.48
N SER A 423 19.87 6.39 -1.63
CA SER A 423 20.61 5.13 -1.54
C SER A 423 20.08 4.01 -2.46
N ALA A 424 18.87 4.15 -3.02
CA ALA A 424 18.26 3.11 -3.83
C ALA A 424 19.01 2.86 -5.16
N GLU A 425 19.07 1.59 -5.56
CA GLU A 425 19.70 1.18 -6.80
C GLU A 425 18.79 1.41 -8.02
N LEU A 426 19.41 1.75 -9.15
CA LEU A 426 18.72 1.89 -10.43
C LEU A 426 18.34 0.51 -10.97
N ILE A 427 17.12 0.41 -11.51
CA ILE A 427 16.62 -0.81 -12.13
C ILE A 427 17.26 -0.91 -13.53
N PRO A 428 17.99 -2.00 -13.83
CA PRO A 428 18.58 -2.19 -15.14
C PRO A 428 17.49 -2.28 -16.22
N PRO A 429 17.76 -1.84 -17.46
CA PRO A 429 16.86 -2.10 -18.57
C PRO A 429 16.72 -3.62 -18.76
N PRO A 430 15.53 -4.11 -19.18
CA PRO A 430 15.35 -5.52 -19.47
C PRO A 430 16.35 -5.99 -20.53
N GLU A 431 16.88 -7.21 -20.39
CA GLU A 431 17.74 -7.80 -21.41
C GLU A 431 16.99 -7.86 -22.75
N PRO A 432 17.66 -7.55 -23.88
CA PRO A 432 17.03 -7.72 -25.17
C PRO A 432 16.66 -9.19 -25.34
N GLU A 433 15.35 -9.49 -25.41
CA GLU A 433 14.89 -10.82 -25.77
C GLU A 433 15.62 -11.24 -27.04
N GLY A 434 16.41 -12.31 -26.94
CA GLY A 434 17.09 -12.88 -28.08
C GLY A 434 16.05 -13.15 -29.16
N ARG A 435 16.13 -12.41 -30.26
CA ARG A 435 15.40 -12.76 -31.48
C ARG A 435 15.84 -14.17 -31.84
N CYS A 436 15.03 -15.17 -31.53
CA CYS A 436 15.07 -16.43 -32.25
C CYS A 436 14.84 -16.06 -33.72
N LEU A 437 15.92 -16.11 -34.49
CA LEU A 437 15.88 -16.01 -35.94
C LEU A 437 15.02 -17.19 -36.41
N ASN A 438 13.83 -16.89 -36.93
CA ASN A 438 13.07 -17.83 -37.76
C ASN A 438 13.66 -17.87 -39.17
#